data_AF-A0A6S6YJZ7-F1
#
_entry.id   AF-A0A6S6YJZ7-F1
#
_cell.length_a   1.000
_cell.length_b   1.000
_cell.length_c   1.000
_cell.angle_alpha   90.00
_cell.angle_beta   90.00
_cell.angle_gamma   90.00
#
_symmetry.space_group_name_H-M   'P 1'
#
loop_
_entity.id
_entity.type
_entity.pdbx_description
1 polymer ?
#
loop_
_entity_poly.entity_id
_entity_poly.type
_entity_poly.pdbx_seq_one_letter_code
_entity_poly.pdbx_strand_id
1 'polypeptide(L)'
;MNLYANSTMPTPLLIADSGPLIALARLDLLQLPVRYFAEVLVTASVWDEVTRKPRGKEGERLTHALELKALRVVANPDITSDQLPEVLLRSGIDLGERSVIALATLIGGNDAH
;
A
#
# COMPACT_ATOMS: atom_id res chain seq x y z
N MET A 1 21.56 -24.00 25.30
CA MET A 1 22.02 -23.18 24.15
C MET A 1 20.84 -23.06 23.21
N ASN A 2 20.16 -21.90 23.22
CA ASN A 2 18.86 -21.73 22.55
C ASN A 2 19.11 -21.35 21.09
N LEU A 3 18.81 -22.26 20.16
CA LEU A 3 19.07 -22.12 18.71
C LEU A 3 18.08 -21.20 17.99
N TYR A 4 17.22 -20.46 18.72
CA TYR A 4 16.20 -19.57 18.17
C TYR A 4 16.39 -18.09 18.54
N ALA A 5 17.55 -17.71 19.08
CA ALA A 5 17.85 -16.30 19.29
C ALA A 5 18.29 -15.66 17.95
N ASN A 6 17.49 -14.72 17.46
CA ASN A 6 17.70 -13.84 16.29
C ASN A 6 17.26 -14.34 14.90
N SER A 7 16.06 -14.89 14.80
CA SER A 7 15.28 -14.71 13.57
C SER A 7 14.26 -13.61 13.84
N THR A 8 14.59 -12.34 13.53
CA THR A 8 13.58 -11.28 13.45
C THR A 8 12.58 -11.70 12.38
N MET A 9 11.37 -12.08 12.81
CA MET A 9 10.27 -12.31 11.87
C MET A 9 10.10 -11.05 11.02
N PRO A 10 9.95 -11.17 9.69
CA PRO A 10 9.78 -10.01 8.85
C PRO A 10 8.56 -9.23 9.34
N THR A 11 8.77 -7.92 9.52
CA THR A 11 7.73 -7.03 10.00
C THR A 11 6.63 -6.96 8.93
N PRO A 12 5.36 -7.32 9.23
CA PRO A 12 4.33 -7.38 8.21
C PRO A 12 4.02 -5.98 7.67
N LEU A 13 4.15 -5.82 6.35
CA LEU A 13 3.86 -4.58 5.61
C LEU A 13 2.61 -4.78 4.76
N LEU A 14 1.78 -3.75 4.66
CA LEU A 14 0.66 -3.69 3.73
C LEU A 14 0.93 -2.62 2.68
N ILE A 15 0.87 -2.96 1.39
CA ILE A 15 0.76 -1.99 0.31
C ILE A 15 -0.71 -1.94 -0.10
N ALA A 16 -1.37 -0.82 0.15
CA ALA A 16 -2.82 -0.69 0.01
C ALA A 16 -3.21 -0.06 -1.34
N ASP A 17 -4.22 -0.66 -1.96
CA ASP A 17 -4.86 -0.18 -3.19
C ASP A 17 -6.06 0.75 -2.89
N SER A 18 -6.55 1.48 -3.89
CA SER A 18 -7.60 2.50 -3.74
C SER A 18 -8.92 1.91 -3.26
N GLY A 19 -9.38 0.80 -3.86
CA GLY A 19 -10.66 0.17 -3.55
C GLY A 19 -10.82 -0.20 -2.06
N PRO A 20 -9.90 -1.00 -1.49
CA PRO A 20 -9.90 -1.32 -0.06
C PRO A 20 -9.77 -0.09 0.84
N LEU A 21 -8.92 0.89 0.50
CA LEU A 21 -8.78 2.12 1.30
C LEU A 21 -10.07 2.93 1.34
N ILE A 22 -10.73 3.11 0.20
CA ILE A 22 -12.02 3.80 0.11
C ILE A 22 -13.08 3.05 0.92
N ALA A 23 -13.14 1.72 0.80
CA ALA A 23 -14.08 0.90 1.55
C ALA A 23 -13.89 1.04 3.08
N LEU A 24 -12.65 0.97 3.56
CA LEU A 24 -12.33 1.16 4.98
C LEU A 24 -12.65 2.59 5.45
N ALA A 25 -12.35 3.60 4.63
CA ALA A 25 -12.68 4.99 4.93
C ALA A 25 -14.20 5.21 5.02
N ARG A 26 -14.99 4.57 4.14
CA ARG A 26 -16.46 4.60 4.19
C ARG A 26 -17.00 4.02 5.48
N LEU A 27 -16.46 2.88 5.90
CA LEU A 27 -16.88 2.13 7.08
C LEU A 27 -16.31 2.67 8.40
N ASP A 28 -15.44 3.68 8.35
CA ASP A 28 -14.72 4.21 9.53
C ASP A 28 -13.77 3.18 10.18
N LEU A 29 -13.16 2.34 9.34
CA LEU A 29 -12.31 1.21 9.74
C LEU A 29 -10.85 1.36 9.29
N LEU A 30 -10.38 2.57 8.98
CA LEU A 30 -8.96 2.81 8.60
C LEU A 30 -7.96 2.44 9.69
N GLN A 31 -8.40 2.28 10.94
CA GLN A 31 -7.59 1.80 12.05
C GLN A 31 -7.34 0.28 12.00
N LEU A 32 -8.09 -0.47 11.18
CA LEU A 32 -8.00 -1.93 11.15
C LEU A 32 -6.65 -2.42 10.62
N PRO A 33 -6.11 -1.92 9.48
CA PRO A 33 -4.81 -2.37 8.98
C PRO A 33 -3.66 -2.11 9.97
N VAL A 34 -3.66 -0.97 10.66
CA VAL A 34 -2.63 -0.59 11.65
C VAL A 34 -2.52 -1.59 12.81
N ARG A 35 -3.57 -2.38 13.07
CA ARG A 35 -3.56 -3.41 14.13
C ARG A 35 -2.84 -4.69 13.72
N TYR A 36 -2.68 -4.93 12.42
CA TYR A 36 -2.15 -6.19 11.87
C TYR A 36 -0.84 -6.02 11.12
N PHE A 37 -0.56 -4.80 10.63
CA PHE A 37 0.63 -4.47 9.88
C PHE A 37 1.40 -3.37 10.60
N ALA A 38 2.72 -3.44 10.59
CA ALA A 38 3.54 -2.40 11.22
C ALA A 38 3.54 -1.12 10.40
N GLU A 39 3.45 -1.23 9.07
CA GLU A 39 3.26 -0.09 8.18
C GLU A 39 2.19 -0.39 7.12
N VAL A 40 1.46 0.67 6.79
CA VAL A 40 0.52 0.69 5.67
C VAL A 40 1.03 1.71 4.67
N LEU A 41 1.55 1.23 3.55
CA LEU A 41 2.11 2.01 2.46
C LEU A 41 1.03 2.28 1.41
N VAL A 42 1.01 3.51 0.92
CA VAL A 42 0.14 3.94 -0.17
C VAL A 42 1.00 4.62 -1.21
N THR A 43 0.92 4.22 -2.47
CA THR A 43 1.68 4.87 -3.53
C THR A 43 1.10 6.25 -3.85
N ALA A 44 1.91 7.16 -4.40
CA ALA A 44 1.46 8.50 -4.78
C ALA A 44 0.28 8.45 -5.76
N SER A 45 0.29 7.51 -6.72
CA SER A 45 -0.84 7.36 -7.67
C SER A 45 -2.13 6.91 -7.00
N VAL A 46 -2.07 5.95 -6.07
CA VAL A 46 -3.26 5.55 -5.29
C VAL A 46 -3.72 6.70 -4.41
N TRP A 47 -2.79 7.41 -3.77
CA TRP A 47 -3.12 8.57 -2.96
C TRP A 47 -3.86 9.61 -3.78
N ASP A 48 -3.33 10.01 -4.94
CA ASP A 48 -3.97 10.99 -5.84
C ASP A 48 -5.39 10.58 -6.27
N GLU A 49 -5.63 9.28 -6.44
CA GLU A 49 -6.95 8.74 -6.77
C GLU A 49 -7.92 8.85 -5.59
N VAL A 50 -7.56 8.30 -4.43
CA VAL A 50 -8.43 8.34 -3.23
C VAL A 50 -8.60 9.75 -2.68
N THR A 51 -7.75 10.68 -3.13
CA THR A 51 -7.77 12.08 -2.75
C THR A 51 -8.42 13.02 -3.77
N ARG A 52 -8.84 12.52 -4.94
CA ARG A 52 -9.48 13.36 -5.97
C ARG A 52 -10.86 13.85 -5.52
N LYS A 53 -11.17 15.13 -5.80
CA LYS A 53 -12.48 15.74 -5.48
C LYS A 53 -13.59 15.27 -6.44
N PRO A 54 -14.87 15.34 -6.03
CA PRO A 54 -15.38 15.78 -4.72
C PRO A 54 -15.20 14.70 -3.65
N ARG A 55 -14.69 15.08 -2.48
CA ARG A 55 -14.50 14.18 -1.36
C ARG A 55 -15.68 14.30 -0.41
N GLY A 56 -16.36 13.18 -0.16
CA GLY A 56 -17.21 13.01 1.01
C GLY A 56 -16.36 12.78 2.26
N LYS A 57 -16.99 12.20 3.29
CA LYS A 57 -16.33 11.88 4.58
C LYS A 57 -15.13 10.94 4.41
N GLU A 58 -15.08 10.14 3.34
CA GLU A 58 -13.97 9.24 3.05
C GLU A 58 -12.64 9.99 2.90
N GLY A 59 -12.64 11.08 2.15
CA GLY A 59 -11.42 11.85 1.84
C GLY A 59 -10.87 12.58 3.06
N GLU A 60 -11.74 13.05 3.95
CA GLU A 60 -11.37 13.64 5.25
C GLU A 60 -10.73 12.61 6.17
N ARG A 61 -11.36 11.42 6.28
CA ARG A 61 -10.84 10.30 7.09
C ARG A 61 -9.48 9.82 6.61
N LEU A 62 -9.27 9.73 5.29
CA LEU A 62 -7.97 9.36 4.71
C LEU A 62 -6.90 10.41 5.02
N THR A 63 -7.20 11.70 4.85
CA THR A 63 -6.26 12.79 5.22
C THR A 63 -5.90 12.72 6.70
N HIS A 64 -6.89 12.51 7.56
CA HIS A 64 -6.66 12.39 9.00
C HIS A 64 -5.81 11.15 9.35
N ALA A 65 -6.04 10.01 8.69
CA ALA A 65 -5.21 8.82 8.87
C ALA A 65 -3.75 9.06 8.45
N LEU A 66 -3.52 9.84 7.39
CA LEU A 66 -2.17 10.25 6.99
C LEU A 66 -1.51 11.17 8.04
N GLU A 67 -2.23 12.17 8.56
CA GLU A 67 -1.75 13.08 9.61
C GLU A 67 -1.35 12.33 10.89
N LEU A 68 -2.14 11.31 11.26
CA LEU A 68 -1.86 10.42 12.39
C LEU A 68 -0.77 9.38 12.11
N LYS A 69 -0.18 9.37 10.90
CA LYS A 69 0.80 8.38 10.44
C LYS A 69 0.27 6.94 10.47
N ALA A 70 -1.05 6.75 10.44
CA ALA A 70 -1.68 5.45 10.26
C ALA A 70 -1.48 4.92 8.82
N LEU A 71 -1.25 5.83 7.87
CA LEU A 71 -0.85 5.55 6.50
C LEU A 71 0.44 6.30 6.19
N ARG A 72 1.28 5.75 5.33
CA ARG A 72 2.46 6.43 4.78
C ARG A 72 2.38 6.47 3.27
N VAL A 73 2.31 7.68 2.71
CA VAL A 73 2.42 7.87 1.26
C VAL A 73 3.88 7.75 0.85
N VAL A 74 4.14 6.97 -0.19
CA VAL A 74 5.46 6.77 -0.78
C VAL A 74 5.44 7.16 -2.25
N ALA A 75 6.60 7.52 -2.80
CA ALA A 75 6.74 7.74 -4.23
C ALA A 75 6.33 6.47 -5.00
N ASN A 76 5.78 6.65 -6.20
CA ASN A 76 5.62 5.52 -7.10
C ASN A 76 7.00 4.93 -7.39
N PRO A 77 7.16 3.60 -7.39
CA PRO A 77 8.39 3.00 -7.88
C PRO A 77 8.56 3.35 -9.37
N ASP A 78 9.81 3.42 -9.82
CA ASP A 78 10.12 3.54 -11.25
C ASP A 78 9.72 2.22 -11.93
N ILE A 79 8.49 2.19 -12.46
CA ILE A 79 7.96 1.02 -13.16
C ILE A 79 8.61 0.97 -14.55
N THR A 80 9.75 0.29 -14.68
CA THR A 80 10.16 -0.18 -16.01
C THR A 80 9.30 -1.39 -16.38
N SER A 81 8.97 -1.53 -17.68
CA SER A 81 8.15 -2.63 -18.21
C SER A 81 8.62 -4.02 -17.76
N ASP A 82 9.89 -4.11 -17.41
CA ASP A 82 10.64 -5.34 -17.15
C ASP A 82 10.37 -5.88 -15.73
N GLN A 83 9.78 -5.05 -14.86
CA GLN A 83 9.46 -5.38 -13.46
C GLN A 83 8.02 -5.84 -13.25
N LEU A 84 7.15 -5.69 -14.26
CA LEU A 84 5.78 -6.18 -14.21
C LEU A 84 5.63 -7.42 -15.10
N PRO A 85 5.07 -8.51 -14.57
CA PRO A 85 4.66 -9.65 -15.39
C PRO A 85 3.89 -9.21 -16.64
N GLU A 86 4.25 -9.75 -17.81
CA GLU A 86 3.65 -9.35 -19.10
C GLU A 86 2.12 -9.47 -19.11
N VAL A 87 1.57 -10.42 -18.35
CA VAL A 87 0.12 -10.59 -18.15
C VAL A 87 -0.53 -9.34 -17.52
N LEU A 88 0.15 -8.66 -16.61
CA LEU A 88 -0.34 -7.43 -15.97
C LEU A 88 -0.22 -6.21 -16.88
N LEU A 89 0.74 -6.20 -17.81
CA LEU A 89 0.83 -5.15 -18.83
C LEU A 89 -0.34 -5.23 -19.83
N ARG A 90 -0.89 -6.43 -20.05
CA ARG A 90 -1.98 -6.70 -20.99
C ARG A 90 -3.38 -6.68 -20.36
N SER A 91 -3.48 -6.63 -19.03
CA SER A 91 -4.74 -6.77 -18.30
C SER A 91 -5.56 -5.49 -18.16
N GLY A 92 -5.12 -4.36 -18.71
CA GLY A 92 -5.84 -3.10 -18.65
C GLY A 92 -5.90 -2.47 -17.25
N ILE A 93 -5.07 -2.95 -16.32
CA ILE A 93 -4.93 -2.36 -14.98
C ILE A 93 -4.47 -0.92 -15.05
N ASP A 94 -4.91 -0.09 -14.13
CA ASP A 94 -4.61 1.33 -14.14
C ASP A 94 -3.23 1.65 -13.52
N LEU A 95 -2.91 2.94 -13.42
CA LEU A 95 -1.64 3.38 -12.85
C LEU A 95 -1.54 3.10 -11.34
N GLY A 96 -2.65 3.21 -10.60
CA GLY A 96 -2.72 2.93 -9.17
C GLY A 96 -2.41 1.47 -8.89
N GLU A 97 -3.13 0.56 -9.56
CA GLU A 97 -2.95 -0.89 -9.44
C GLU A 97 -1.53 -1.31 -9.81
N ARG A 98 -0.99 -0.81 -10.94
CA ARG A 98 0.40 -1.09 -11.35
C ARG A 98 1.42 -0.66 -10.30
N SER A 99 1.24 0.54 -9.73
CA SER A 99 2.18 1.08 -8.74
C SER A 99 2.22 0.26 -7.46
N VAL A 100 1.07 -0.26 -7.00
CA VAL A 100 0.96 -1.12 -5.82
C VAL A 100 1.66 -2.45 -6.05
N ILE A 101 1.42 -3.10 -7.21
CA ILE A 101 2.04 -4.39 -7.53
C ILE A 101 3.55 -4.25 -7.68
N ALA A 102 4.02 -3.21 -8.38
CA ALA A 102 5.44 -2.95 -8.55
C ALA A 102 6.13 -2.74 -7.19
N LEU A 103 5.53 -1.96 -6.28
CA LEU A 103 6.08 -1.73 -4.95
C LEU A 103 6.07 -3.00 -4.11
N ALA A 104 4.99 -3.77 -4.13
CA ALA A 104 4.89 -5.04 -3.42
C ALA A 104 5.95 -6.04 -3.91
N THR A 105 6.21 -6.08 -5.22
CA THR A 105 7.22 -6.95 -5.83
C THR A 105 8.63 -6.53 -5.44
N LEU A 106 8.93 -5.22 -5.45
CA LEU A 106 10.22 -4.67 -5.03
C LEU A 106 10.52 -4.98 -3.55
N ILE A 107 9.55 -4.78 -2.67
CA ILE A 107 9.71 -5.03 -1.23
C ILE A 107 9.83 -6.54 -0.97
N GLY A 108 8.91 -7.36 -1.50
CA GLY A 108 8.92 -8.80 -1.27
C GLY A 108 10.12 -9.52 -1.89
N GLY A 109 10.70 -8.97 -2.97
CA GLY A 109 11.94 -9.48 -3.57
C GLY A 109 13.19 -9.21 -2.73
N ASN A 110 13.21 -8.12 -1.95
CA ASN A 110 14.34 -7.76 -1.08
C ASN A 110 14.43 -8.60 0.20
N ASP A 111 13.34 -9.25 0.62
CA ASP A 111 13.31 -10.16 1.78
C ASP A 111 13.80 -11.58 1.46
N ALA A 112 14.15 -11.87 0.20
CA ALA A 112 14.57 -13.19 -0.28
C ALA A 112 16.09 -13.43 -0.29
N HIS A 113 16.89 -12.59 0.38
CA HIS A 113 18.35 -12.69 0.45
C HIS A 113 18.88 -12.77 1.88
#